data_AF-A0A264W4J1-F1
#
_entry.id   AF-A0A264W4J1-F1
#
_cell.length_a   1.000
_cell.length_b   1.000
_cell.length_c   1.000
_cell.angle_alpha   90.00
_cell.angle_beta   90.00
_cell.angle_gamma   90.00
#
_symmetry.space_group_name_H-M   'P 1'
#
loop_
_entity.id
_entity.type
_entity.pdbx_description
1 polymer ?
#
loop_
_entity_poly.entity_id
_entity_poly.type
_entity_poly.pdbx_seq_one_letter_code
_entity_poly.pdbx_strand_id
1 'polypeptide(L)'
;MDSAYLHNSVFNIELKRRELEQQNLTRPEVKRWFEDNYRVFSKKSAFTCICCNKPVNMNLTKDEGRPFYFRHNDESECSYSENTTTYDKHVSKHEVKSKKVIGLTIFKEILEGELKPYDVEIERGYHYKKKLSFIPDFIIKFPNSDERWAIDYFTAIDQGLTSGSYARHLSKRMKTYKEEGFKPFSFVDYSWLSFLEETNKGTLLTAETYVTSKTDEDSLWDKFLEGNLQGDLLDFFMKDTGATINKFNTRNIAYVDVFNRLCTIFRFVPISQHDRNITFYKLSSSEVPLARALSVNTDQNHFVLSKENEDERRNGFLKELTERKQQFEIEQQRLREEQERIRAEEERIKQEEEKQRARLRARELEWQKQRQKAKELEDEEVEREMQERMRRADLRPIEVHPDAWDQRYERPNRYGNYTYQQSPPESSYTKTEDPADKKKKEKVRDILLSQPIKGELYIDGDKRSWRIVLLKWINENQTGDSLVVSLEKVIGHMKSSGISFNQKNDELVKYPIKGFLEFYVKTLKVELKKKIQLSIQE
;
A
#
# COMPACT_ATOMS: atom_id res chain seq x y z
N MET A 1 41.09 -26.41 -3.69
CA MET A 1 40.03 -26.51 -4.72
C MET A 1 39.74 -27.99 -4.94
N ASP A 2 38.48 -28.40 -5.08
CA ASP A 2 38.13 -29.83 -5.11
C ASP A 2 38.07 -30.41 -6.53
N SER A 3 38.21 -29.60 -7.57
CA SER A 3 38.17 -30.06 -8.96
C SER A 3 39.28 -29.43 -9.81
N ALA A 4 39.82 -30.22 -10.73
CA ALA A 4 40.86 -29.83 -11.69
C ALA A 4 40.59 -30.50 -13.05
N TYR A 5 41.09 -29.94 -14.13
CA TYR A 5 41.15 -30.65 -15.40
C TYR A 5 42.28 -31.68 -15.36
N LEU A 6 41.98 -32.89 -15.81
CA LEU A 6 42.95 -33.93 -16.17
C LEU A 6 42.59 -34.42 -17.57
N HIS A 7 43.49 -34.26 -18.53
CA HIS A 7 43.24 -34.65 -19.93
C HIS A 7 41.90 -34.12 -20.50
N ASN A 8 41.62 -32.83 -20.31
CA ASN A 8 40.38 -32.14 -20.74
C ASN A 8 39.09 -32.67 -20.09
N SER A 9 39.18 -33.51 -19.06
CA SER A 9 38.05 -33.96 -18.24
C SER A 9 38.10 -33.34 -16.85
N VAL A 10 36.95 -32.98 -16.30
CA VAL A 10 36.87 -32.45 -14.93
C VAL A 10 36.98 -33.60 -13.93
N PHE A 11 38.03 -33.58 -13.12
CA PHE A 11 38.26 -34.52 -12.04
C PHE A 11 37.94 -33.86 -10.70
N ASN A 12 36.92 -34.35 -9.98
CA ASN A 12 36.56 -33.88 -8.65
C ASN A 12 37.08 -34.85 -7.57
N ILE A 13 38.07 -34.40 -6.81
CA ILE A 13 38.77 -35.21 -5.81
C ILE A 13 37.89 -35.57 -4.61
N GLU A 14 36.99 -34.68 -4.21
CA GLU A 14 36.07 -34.91 -3.08
C GLU A 14 34.93 -35.86 -3.46
N LEU A 15 34.39 -35.71 -4.67
CA LEU A 15 33.41 -36.64 -5.20
C LEU A 15 34.01 -38.04 -5.33
N LYS A 16 35.23 -38.14 -5.88
CA LYS A 16 35.92 -39.42 -6.00
C LYS A 16 36.27 -40.04 -4.65
N ARG A 17 36.64 -39.22 -3.66
CA ARG A 17 36.82 -39.66 -2.26
C ARG A 17 35.55 -40.30 -1.72
N ARG A 18 34.40 -39.63 -1.86
CA ARG A 18 33.11 -40.14 -1.37
C ARG A 18 32.72 -41.45 -2.04
N GLU A 19 32.94 -41.59 -3.34
CA GLU A 19 32.70 -42.85 -4.06
C GLU A 19 33.53 -44.01 -3.48
N LEU A 20 34.81 -43.76 -3.16
CA LEU A 20 35.69 -44.78 -2.59
C LEU A 20 35.34 -45.10 -1.13
N GLU A 21 34.95 -44.11 -0.34
CA GLU A 21 34.46 -44.32 1.03
C GLU A 21 33.13 -45.11 1.04
N GLN A 22 32.25 -44.91 0.05
CA GLN A 22 31.04 -45.71 -0.14
C GLN A 22 31.34 -47.18 -0.51
N GLN A 23 32.53 -47.45 -1.07
CA GLN A 23 33.04 -48.79 -1.32
C GLN A 23 33.72 -49.42 -0.09
N ASN A 24 33.51 -48.82 1.10
CA ASN A 24 34.11 -49.23 2.38
C ASN A 24 35.64 -49.09 2.46
N LEU A 25 36.28 -48.27 1.60
CA LEU A 25 37.70 -47.96 1.78
C LEU A 25 37.89 -46.99 2.95
N THR A 26 38.84 -47.30 3.82
CA THR A 26 39.26 -46.41 4.91
C THR A 26 40.05 -45.22 4.37
N ARG A 27 40.10 -44.10 5.08
CA ARG A 27 40.82 -42.89 4.64
C ARG A 27 42.29 -43.13 4.23
N PRO A 28 43.10 -43.94 4.96
CA PRO A 28 44.45 -44.29 4.53
C PRO A 28 44.48 -45.06 3.21
N GLU A 29 43.51 -45.93 2.96
CA GLU A 29 43.39 -46.70 1.71
C GLU A 29 42.95 -45.82 0.55
N VAL A 30 42.00 -44.91 0.77
CA VAL A 30 41.61 -43.89 -0.22
C VAL A 30 42.81 -43.02 -0.59
N LYS A 31 43.64 -42.63 0.40
CA LYS A 31 44.88 -41.88 0.15
C LYS A 31 45.84 -42.69 -0.72
N ARG A 32 46.13 -43.95 -0.36
CA ARG A 32 46.99 -44.82 -1.18
C ARG A 32 46.46 -44.97 -2.59
N TRP A 33 45.15 -45.13 -2.74
CA TRP A 33 44.51 -45.21 -4.06
C TRP A 33 44.76 -43.95 -4.90
N PHE A 34 44.60 -42.75 -4.34
CA PHE A 34 44.95 -41.51 -5.04
C PHE A 34 46.46 -41.40 -5.32
N GLU A 35 47.31 -41.89 -4.41
CA GLU A 35 48.76 -41.90 -4.61
C GLU A 35 49.16 -42.80 -5.79
N ASP A 36 48.64 -44.02 -5.84
CA ASP A 36 48.99 -45.00 -6.86
C ASP A 36 48.44 -44.62 -8.24
N ASN A 37 47.20 -44.12 -8.29
CA ASN A 37 46.52 -43.85 -9.56
C ASN A 37 46.77 -42.43 -10.11
N TYR A 38 46.94 -41.42 -9.24
CA TYR A 38 46.91 -40.00 -9.66
C TYR A 38 48.13 -39.17 -9.27
N ARG A 39 49.02 -39.65 -8.37
CA ARG A 39 50.19 -38.86 -7.92
C ARG A 39 51.17 -38.53 -9.03
N VAL A 40 51.39 -39.46 -9.95
CA VAL A 40 52.33 -39.27 -11.06
C VAL A 40 51.85 -38.15 -11.98
N PHE A 41 50.54 -38.10 -12.28
CA PHE A 41 49.93 -37.03 -13.06
C PHE A 41 50.10 -35.68 -12.37
N SER A 42 49.88 -35.62 -11.05
CA SER A 42 50.12 -34.42 -10.25
C SER A 42 51.58 -33.94 -10.28
N LYS A 43 52.54 -34.85 -10.13
CA LYS A 43 53.98 -34.52 -10.22
C LYS A 43 54.38 -34.02 -11.61
N LYS A 44 53.73 -34.54 -12.66
CA LYS A 44 53.93 -34.11 -14.05
C LYS A 44 53.16 -32.84 -14.40
N SER A 45 52.53 -32.16 -13.44
CA SER A 45 51.71 -30.97 -13.69
C SER A 45 50.58 -31.19 -14.70
N ALA A 46 50.09 -32.44 -14.81
CA ALA A 46 49.02 -32.81 -15.75
C ALA A 46 47.63 -32.36 -15.26
N PHE A 47 47.48 -32.07 -13.96
CA PHE A 47 46.31 -31.40 -13.44
C PHE A 47 46.42 -29.90 -13.65
N THR A 48 45.42 -29.31 -14.30
CA THR A 48 45.31 -27.86 -14.45
C THR A 48 44.09 -27.34 -13.72
N CYS A 49 44.20 -26.14 -13.16
CA CYS A 49 43.07 -25.47 -12.53
C CYS A 49 41.98 -25.24 -13.58
N ILE A 50 40.73 -25.55 -13.23
CA ILE A 50 39.57 -25.32 -14.10
C ILE A 50 39.44 -23.84 -14.50
N CYS A 51 39.93 -22.94 -13.63
CA CYS A 51 39.61 -21.53 -13.69
C CYS A 51 40.67 -20.72 -14.43
N CYS A 52 41.96 -21.01 -14.22
CA CYS A 52 43.05 -20.26 -14.84
C CYS A 52 43.94 -21.13 -15.75
N ASN A 53 43.64 -22.42 -15.90
CA ASN A 53 44.45 -23.40 -16.62
C ASN A 53 45.91 -23.51 -16.16
N LYS A 54 46.27 -22.89 -15.02
CA LYS A 54 47.60 -23.06 -14.43
C LYS A 54 47.73 -24.47 -13.81
N PRO A 55 48.93 -25.06 -13.81
CA PRO A 55 49.19 -26.30 -13.12
C PRO A 55 48.83 -26.28 -11.63
N VAL A 56 48.20 -27.35 -11.17
CA VAL A 56 47.85 -27.56 -9.76
C VAL A 56 48.40 -28.89 -9.24
N ASN A 57 48.77 -28.89 -7.98
CA ASN A 57 49.21 -30.07 -7.26
C ASN A 57 48.06 -30.63 -6.43
N MET A 58 47.89 -31.95 -6.47
CA MET A 58 47.03 -32.72 -5.59
C MET A 58 47.69 -32.84 -4.22
N ASN A 59 47.09 -32.23 -3.21
CA ASN A 59 47.46 -32.35 -1.81
C ASN A 59 46.61 -33.41 -1.12
N LEU A 60 47.30 -34.33 -0.45
CA LEU A 60 46.70 -35.43 0.30
C LEU A 60 47.16 -35.40 1.78
N THR A 61 46.51 -34.55 2.57
CA THR A 61 46.80 -34.38 4.01
C THR A 61 46.17 -35.51 4.84
N LYS A 62 46.76 -35.75 6.01
CA LYS A 62 46.28 -36.78 6.97
C LYS A 62 45.25 -36.22 7.97
N ASP A 63 45.22 -34.90 8.15
CA ASP A 63 44.46 -34.25 9.22
C ASP A 63 42.98 -34.04 8.85
N GLU A 64 42.12 -34.06 9.87
CA GLU A 64 40.66 -34.19 9.75
C GLU A 64 39.94 -33.02 9.06
N GLY A 65 40.58 -31.87 8.89
CA GLY A 65 39.95 -30.65 8.37
C GLY A 65 39.55 -30.74 6.89
N ARG A 66 40.53 -30.74 5.99
CA ARG A 66 40.32 -30.88 4.52
C ARG A 66 41.38 -31.83 3.95
N PRO A 67 41.11 -33.15 3.89
CA PRO A 67 42.14 -34.15 3.64
C PRO A 67 42.64 -34.14 2.18
N PHE A 68 41.76 -33.94 1.19
CA PHE A 68 42.15 -34.02 -0.23
C PHE A 68 41.73 -32.78 -0.99
N TYR A 69 42.66 -32.07 -1.62
CA TYR A 69 42.38 -30.88 -2.41
C TYR A 69 43.49 -30.57 -3.42
N PHE A 70 43.16 -29.82 -4.47
CA PHE A 70 44.15 -29.22 -5.37
C PHE A 70 44.61 -27.85 -4.86
N ARG A 71 45.90 -27.56 -5.03
CA ARG A 71 46.56 -26.27 -4.72
C ARG A 71 47.40 -25.83 -5.93
N HIS A 72 47.46 -24.54 -6.23
CA HIS A 72 48.38 -24.06 -7.26
C HIS A 72 49.84 -24.30 -6.86
N ASN A 73 50.68 -24.61 -7.84
CA ASN A 73 52.11 -24.81 -7.62
C ASN A 73 52.82 -23.53 -7.14
N ASP A 74 52.33 -22.36 -7.55
CA ASP A 74 52.86 -21.04 -7.18
C ASP A 74 52.29 -20.52 -5.85
N GLU A 75 51.53 -21.36 -5.12
CA GLU A 75 50.80 -21.00 -3.89
C GLU A 75 49.82 -19.82 -4.04
N SER A 76 49.57 -19.35 -5.27
CA SER A 76 48.70 -18.20 -5.50
C SER A 76 47.23 -18.56 -5.23
N GLU A 77 46.51 -17.61 -4.63
CA GLU A 77 45.06 -17.74 -4.52
C GLU A 77 44.44 -17.66 -5.91
N CYS A 78 43.67 -18.70 -6.26
CA CYS A 78 42.95 -18.74 -7.51
C CYS A 78 41.84 -17.68 -7.51
N SER A 79 41.66 -16.97 -8.63
CA SER A 79 40.51 -16.08 -8.83
C SER A 79 39.19 -16.76 -8.49
N TYR A 80 39.04 -18.05 -8.78
CA TYR A 80 37.87 -18.84 -8.37
C TYR A 80 37.65 -18.93 -6.86
N SER A 81 38.71 -19.15 -6.08
CA SER A 81 38.60 -19.28 -4.62
C SER A 81 38.16 -17.96 -4.00
N GLU A 82 38.75 -16.85 -4.48
CA GLU A 82 38.38 -15.50 -4.06
C GLU A 82 36.96 -15.14 -4.51
N ASN A 83 36.60 -15.43 -5.76
CA ASN A 83 35.27 -15.17 -6.30
C ASN A 83 34.21 -15.98 -5.56
N THR A 84 34.46 -17.25 -5.25
CA THR A 84 33.55 -18.10 -4.46
C THR A 84 33.34 -17.52 -3.06
N THR A 85 34.43 -17.15 -2.39
CA THR A 85 34.37 -16.57 -1.03
C THR A 85 33.59 -15.24 -1.04
N THR A 86 33.84 -14.41 -2.04
CA THR A 86 33.16 -13.12 -2.20
C THR A 86 31.68 -13.31 -2.51
N TYR A 87 31.35 -14.24 -3.41
CA TYR A 87 29.98 -14.60 -3.76
C TYR A 87 29.21 -15.13 -2.54
N ASP A 88 29.75 -16.11 -1.82
CA ASP A 88 29.12 -16.69 -0.64
C ASP A 88 28.91 -15.65 0.47
N LYS A 89 29.86 -14.73 0.65
CA LYS A 89 29.74 -13.61 1.58
C LYS A 89 28.61 -12.66 1.16
N HIS A 90 28.50 -12.34 -0.12
CA HIS A 90 27.44 -11.48 -0.62
C HIS A 90 26.06 -12.14 -0.49
N VAL A 91 25.92 -13.39 -0.91
CA VAL A 91 24.65 -14.13 -0.79
C VAL A 91 24.25 -14.28 0.67
N SER A 92 25.16 -14.66 1.56
CA SER A 92 24.83 -14.86 2.98
C SER A 92 24.46 -13.56 3.69
N LYS A 93 25.01 -12.43 3.24
CA LYS A 93 24.71 -11.12 3.81
C LYS A 93 23.42 -10.54 3.24
N HIS A 94 23.19 -10.69 1.94
CA HIS A 94 22.24 -9.89 1.18
C HIS A 94 21.03 -10.65 0.61
N GLU A 95 20.99 -11.97 0.70
CA GLU A 95 19.99 -12.80 0.02
C GLU A 95 19.41 -13.90 0.93
N VAL A 96 18.25 -14.44 0.56
CA VAL A 96 17.69 -15.64 1.22
C VAL A 96 18.34 -16.88 0.63
N LYS A 97 19.36 -17.41 1.30
CA LYS A 97 20.20 -18.52 0.78
C LYS A 97 19.39 -19.73 0.29
N SER A 98 18.35 -20.16 1.00
CA SER A 98 17.54 -21.32 0.63
C SER A 98 16.79 -21.09 -0.70
N LYS A 99 16.05 -19.98 -0.81
CA LYS A 99 15.36 -19.58 -2.05
C LYS A 99 16.34 -19.40 -3.21
N LYS A 100 17.49 -18.76 -2.94
CA LYS A 100 18.54 -18.53 -3.93
C LYS A 100 19.05 -19.85 -4.50
N VAL A 101 19.41 -20.83 -3.66
CA VAL A 101 19.91 -22.13 -4.12
C VAL A 101 18.89 -22.87 -5.00
N ILE A 102 17.61 -22.88 -4.61
CA ILE A 102 16.54 -23.51 -5.39
C ILE A 102 16.37 -22.81 -6.74
N GLY A 103 16.23 -21.47 -6.72
CA GLY A 103 16.12 -20.65 -7.93
C GLY A 103 17.28 -20.88 -8.88
N LEU A 104 18.51 -20.84 -8.38
CA LEU A 104 19.71 -21.07 -9.19
C LEU A 104 19.83 -22.49 -9.74
N THR A 105 19.13 -23.48 -9.17
CA THR A 105 19.08 -24.83 -9.73
C THR A 105 18.11 -24.86 -10.92
N ILE A 106 16.92 -24.29 -10.75
CA ILE A 106 15.89 -24.21 -11.79
C ILE A 106 16.34 -23.34 -12.97
N PHE A 107 16.93 -22.17 -12.70
CA PHE A 107 17.51 -21.32 -13.74
C PHE A 107 18.57 -22.06 -14.55
N LYS A 108 19.44 -22.85 -13.89
CA LYS A 108 20.47 -23.62 -14.57
C LYS A 108 19.85 -24.67 -15.51
N GLU A 109 18.91 -25.46 -14.99
CA GLU A 109 18.18 -26.48 -15.76
C GLU A 109 17.53 -25.88 -17.01
N ILE A 110 16.86 -24.73 -16.85
CA ILE A 110 16.18 -24.04 -17.94
C ILE A 110 17.18 -23.46 -18.94
N LEU A 111 18.21 -22.75 -18.48
CA LEU A 111 19.23 -22.16 -19.36
C LEU A 111 19.95 -23.25 -20.17
N GLU A 112 20.34 -24.36 -19.54
CA GLU A 112 20.95 -25.49 -20.23
C GLU A 112 19.98 -26.18 -21.19
N GLY A 113 18.67 -26.19 -20.90
CA GLY A 113 17.64 -26.72 -21.80
C GLY A 113 17.42 -25.84 -23.03
N GLU A 114 17.16 -24.55 -22.82
CA GLU A 114 16.78 -23.58 -23.85
C GLU A 114 17.95 -23.12 -24.71
N LEU A 115 19.16 -23.04 -24.14
CA LEU A 115 20.32 -22.44 -24.84
C LEU A 115 21.27 -23.47 -25.48
N LYS A 116 21.15 -24.75 -25.13
CA LYS A 116 21.95 -25.82 -25.72
C LYS A 116 21.92 -25.90 -27.25
N PRO A 117 20.78 -25.63 -27.94
CA PRO A 117 20.76 -25.61 -29.41
C PRO A 117 21.66 -24.53 -30.04
N TYR A 118 22.07 -23.51 -29.28
CA TYR A 118 22.81 -22.35 -29.77
C TYR A 118 24.32 -22.39 -29.44
N ASP A 119 24.81 -23.52 -28.92
CA ASP A 119 26.21 -23.71 -28.52
C ASP A 119 26.72 -22.60 -27.57
N VAL A 120 25.84 -22.21 -26.64
CA VAL A 120 26.10 -21.12 -25.69
C VAL A 120 26.88 -21.63 -24.49
N GLU A 121 27.94 -20.90 -24.13
CA GLU A 121 28.71 -21.16 -22.93
C GLU A 121 27.99 -20.55 -21.72
N ILE A 122 27.49 -21.42 -20.84
CA ILE A 122 26.87 -21.05 -19.56
C ILE A 122 27.84 -21.41 -18.44
N GLU A 123 28.37 -20.41 -17.75
CA GLU A 123 29.23 -20.61 -16.59
C GLU A 123 28.64 -19.97 -15.33
N ARG A 124 29.00 -20.50 -14.15
CA ARG A 124 28.70 -19.80 -12.89
C ARG A 124 29.61 -18.59 -12.78
N GLY A 125 29.12 -17.46 -12.30
CA GLY A 125 29.95 -16.25 -12.27
C GLY A 125 31.22 -16.36 -11.43
N TYR A 126 31.24 -17.21 -10.40
CA TYR A 126 32.45 -17.45 -9.62
C TYR A 126 33.53 -18.25 -10.36
N HIS A 127 33.19 -18.92 -11.48
CA HIS A 127 34.16 -19.58 -12.38
C HIS A 127 34.89 -18.59 -13.29
N TYR A 128 34.47 -17.33 -13.30
CA TYR A 128 35.08 -16.31 -14.16
C TYR A 128 36.59 -16.17 -13.90
N LYS A 129 37.36 -16.13 -14.99
CA LYS A 129 38.83 -16.22 -14.94
C LYS A 129 39.48 -15.06 -14.18
N LYS A 130 38.86 -13.87 -14.20
CA LYS A 130 39.34 -12.67 -13.52
C LYS A 130 38.69 -12.54 -12.13
N LYS A 131 39.42 -11.95 -11.19
CA LYS A 131 38.88 -11.54 -9.89
C LYS A 131 37.80 -10.47 -10.10
N LEU A 132 36.60 -10.71 -9.57
CA LEU A 132 35.49 -9.75 -9.65
C LEU A 132 35.17 -9.20 -8.27
N SER A 133 34.90 -7.89 -8.20
CA SER A 133 34.37 -7.29 -6.97
C SER A 133 32.91 -7.66 -6.72
N PHE A 134 32.14 -7.91 -7.78
CA PHE A 134 30.78 -8.42 -7.72
C PHE A 134 30.62 -9.59 -8.68
N ILE A 135 30.08 -10.69 -8.18
CA ILE A 135 30.06 -11.97 -8.88
C ILE A 135 28.61 -12.22 -9.33
N PRO A 136 28.34 -12.32 -10.65
CA PRO A 136 27.01 -12.66 -11.14
C PRO A 136 26.64 -14.11 -10.82
N ASP A 137 25.35 -14.43 -10.84
CA ASP A 137 24.93 -15.81 -10.58
C ASP A 137 25.29 -16.73 -11.75
N PHE A 138 25.10 -16.24 -12.98
CA PHE A 138 25.54 -16.88 -14.21
C PHE A 138 26.16 -15.86 -15.17
N ILE A 139 27.13 -16.34 -15.94
CA ILE A 139 27.68 -15.63 -17.10
C ILE A 139 27.31 -16.45 -18.33
N ILE A 140 26.78 -15.77 -19.34
CA ILE A 140 26.39 -16.38 -20.60
C ILE A 140 27.16 -15.72 -21.73
N LYS A 141 27.78 -16.54 -22.56
CA LYS A 141 28.56 -16.10 -23.73
C LYS A 141 28.10 -16.85 -24.97
N PHE A 142 27.72 -16.08 -25.99
CA PHE A 142 27.36 -16.63 -27.30
C PHE A 142 28.61 -16.79 -28.16
N PRO A 143 28.72 -17.85 -28.97
CA PRO A 143 29.94 -18.16 -29.74
C PRO A 143 30.30 -17.06 -30.76
N ASN A 144 29.31 -16.37 -31.31
CA ASN A 144 29.49 -15.32 -32.33
C ASN A 144 29.25 -13.90 -31.80
N SER A 145 29.31 -13.70 -30.47
CA SER A 145 29.13 -12.38 -29.86
C SER A 145 30.26 -12.10 -28.87
N ASP A 146 30.77 -10.88 -28.92
CA ASP A 146 31.67 -10.36 -27.89
C ASP A 146 30.91 -10.02 -26.59
N GLU A 147 29.58 -9.99 -26.65
CA GLU A 147 28.74 -9.64 -25.52
C GLU A 147 28.65 -10.79 -24.51
N ARG A 148 28.82 -10.43 -23.24
CA ARG A 148 28.67 -11.36 -22.12
C ARG A 148 27.51 -10.90 -21.26
N TRP A 149 26.62 -11.81 -20.96
CA TRP A 149 25.44 -11.54 -20.16
C TRP A 149 25.69 -11.96 -18.72
N ALA A 150 25.36 -11.09 -17.77
CA ALA A 150 25.35 -11.39 -16.34
C ALA A 150 23.89 -11.59 -15.92
N ILE A 151 23.51 -12.84 -15.64
CA ILE A 151 22.18 -13.17 -15.14
C ILE A 151 22.20 -13.22 -13.62
N ASP A 152 21.28 -12.48 -13.00
CA ASP A 152 21.10 -12.44 -11.55
C ASP A 152 19.64 -12.64 -11.13
N TYR A 153 19.45 -13.40 -10.06
CA TYR A 153 18.16 -13.65 -9.40
C TYR A 153 18.14 -13.11 -7.96
N PHE A 154 17.46 -12.00 -7.72
CA PHE A 154 17.44 -11.31 -6.42
C PHE A 154 16.28 -11.80 -5.56
N THR A 155 16.56 -12.23 -4.32
CA THR A 155 15.59 -12.84 -3.40
C THR A 155 15.24 -12.00 -2.17
N ALA A 156 16.09 -11.04 -1.79
CA ALA A 156 15.85 -10.14 -0.66
C ALA A 156 16.19 -8.69 -1.02
N ILE A 157 15.29 -8.00 -1.72
CA ILE A 157 15.55 -6.64 -2.21
C ILE A 157 15.30 -5.52 -1.20
N ASP A 158 14.68 -5.88 -0.07
CA ASP A 158 14.34 -5.00 1.06
C ASP A 158 15.47 -4.80 2.08
N GLN A 159 16.58 -5.53 1.91
CA GLN A 159 17.67 -5.50 2.85
C GLN A 159 18.20 -4.09 3.11
N GLY A 160 18.29 -3.71 4.38
CA GLY A 160 18.79 -2.39 4.75
C GLY A 160 17.89 -1.25 4.27
N LEU A 161 16.57 -1.48 4.13
CA LEU A 161 15.52 -0.48 3.85
C LEU A 161 15.72 0.85 4.59
N THR A 162 16.15 0.81 5.86
CA THR A 162 16.40 1.98 6.72
C THR A 162 17.77 2.64 6.51
N SER A 163 18.77 1.93 6.00
CA SER A 163 20.13 2.45 5.74
C SER A 163 20.44 2.75 4.25
N GLY A 164 19.62 2.24 3.33
CA GLY A 164 19.87 2.31 1.88
C GLY A 164 21.17 1.61 1.47
N SER A 165 21.70 0.72 2.32
CA SER A 165 22.99 0.07 2.10
C SER A 165 22.93 -0.92 0.95
N TYR A 166 21.84 -1.67 0.82
CA TYR A 166 21.68 -2.63 -0.27
C TYR A 166 21.45 -1.96 -1.62
N ALA A 167 20.64 -0.89 -1.67
CA ALA A 167 20.48 -0.09 -2.88
C ALA A 167 21.84 0.46 -3.38
N ARG A 168 22.70 0.94 -2.48
CA ARG A 168 24.08 1.35 -2.82
C ARG A 168 24.94 0.18 -3.28
N HIS A 169 24.77 -1.00 -2.70
CA HIS A 169 25.46 -2.22 -3.12
C HIS A 169 25.05 -2.63 -4.54
N LEU A 170 23.75 -2.66 -4.86
CA LEU A 170 23.25 -2.95 -6.21
C LEU A 170 23.70 -1.90 -7.23
N SER A 171 23.66 -0.62 -6.88
CA SER A 171 24.19 0.44 -7.74
C SER A 171 25.65 0.20 -8.13
N LYS A 172 26.50 -0.16 -7.15
CA LYS A 172 27.90 -0.51 -7.40
C LYS A 172 28.04 -1.77 -8.24
N ARG A 173 27.26 -2.82 -7.95
CA ARG A 173 27.22 -4.08 -8.72
C ARG A 173 26.94 -3.82 -10.20
N MET A 174 25.87 -3.08 -10.49
CA MET A 174 25.47 -2.77 -11.87
C MET A 174 26.50 -1.90 -12.59
N LYS A 175 27.15 -0.98 -11.88
CA LYS A 175 28.25 -0.18 -12.44
C LYS A 175 29.46 -1.06 -12.79
N THR A 176 29.87 -1.93 -11.86
CA THR A 176 30.99 -2.85 -12.09
C THR A 176 30.72 -3.80 -13.23
N TYR A 177 29.48 -4.28 -13.41
CA TYR A 177 29.13 -5.10 -14.57
C TYR A 177 29.36 -4.38 -15.89
N LYS A 178 28.92 -3.13 -16.00
CA LYS A 178 29.18 -2.32 -17.20
C LYS A 178 30.67 -2.08 -17.43
N GLU A 179 31.44 -1.81 -16.37
CA GLU A 179 32.89 -1.62 -16.44
C GLU A 179 33.64 -2.89 -16.89
N GLU A 180 33.15 -4.08 -16.52
CA GLU A 180 33.69 -5.38 -16.92
C GLU A 180 33.12 -5.90 -18.26
N GLY A 181 32.28 -5.11 -18.94
CA GLY A 181 31.69 -5.46 -20.25
C GLY A 181 30.52 -6.44 -20.17
N PHE A 182 29.93 -6.64 -19.00
CA PHE A 182 28.73 -7.47 -18.83
C PHE A 182 27.45 -6.67 -19.12
N LYS A 183 26.52 -7.29 -19.86
CA LYS A 183 25.13 -6.85 -19.98
C LYS A 183 24.30 -7.47 -18.85
N PRO A 184 23.78 -6.67 -17.91
CA PRO A 184 22.99 -7.20 -16.81
C PRO A 184 21.62 -7.67 -17.29
N PHE A 185 21.20 -8.83 -16.82
CA PHE A 185 19.84 -9.35 -17.01
C PHE A 185 19.33 -9.85 -15.66
N SER A 186 18.34 -9.15 -15.12
CA SER A 186 17.99 -9.23 -13.71
C SER A 186 16.57 -9.73 -13.52
N PHE A 187 16.42 -10.62 -12.56
CA PHE A 187 15.14 -11.19 -12.12
C PHE A 187 14.97 -10.95 -10.64
N VAL A 188 13.77 -10.55 -10.22
CA VAL A 188 13.42 -10.32 -8.81
C VAL A 188 12.44 -11.39 -8.37
N ASP A 189 12.56 -11.92 -7.16
CA ASP A 189 11.58 -12.87 -6.60
C ASP A 189 10.18 -12.23 -6.57
N TYR A 190 9.18 -13.00 -7.04
CA TYR A 190 7.80 -12.52 -7.19
C TYR A 190 7.17 -11.97 -5.90
N SER A 191 7.63 -12.42 -4.73
CA SER A 191 7.15 -11.91 -3.44
C SER A 191 7.37 -10.41 -3.22
N TRP A 192 8.22 -9.79 -4.03
CA TRP A 192 8.50 -8.35 -4.00
C TRP A 192 7.62 -7.51 -4.91
N LEU A 193 6.81 -8.13 -5.77
CA LEU A 193 5.89 -7.39 -6.63
C LEU A 193 4.84 -6.65 -5.76
N SER A 194 4.90 -5.32 -5.76
CA SER A 194 3.93 -4.47 -5.06
C SER A 194 3.13 -3.64 -6.07
N PHE A 195 1.92 -4.11 -6.36
CA PHE A 195 1.05 -3.55 -7.40
C PHE A 195 -0.43 -3.57 -6.97
N LEU A 196 -1.16 -2.49 -7.25
CA LEU A 196 -2.60 -2.34 -7.04
C LEU A 196 -3.32 -2.31 -8.38
N GLU A 197 -4.17 -3.30 -8.62
CA GLU A 197 -4.89 -3.46 -9.90
C GLU A 197 -5.90 -2.33 -10.13
N GLU A 198 -6.58 -1.87 -9.08
CA GLU A 198 -7.67 -0.89 -9.15
C GLU A 198 -7.19 0.47 -9.69
N THR A 199 -5.96 0.85 -9.32
CA THR A 199 -5.37 2.13 -9.72
C THR A 199 -4.32 1.99 -10.81
N ASN A 200 -3.96 0.75 -11.17
CA ASN A 200 -2.80 0.43 -12.00
C ASN A 200 -1.48 1.08 -11.53
N LYS A 201 -1.35 1.31 -10.22
CA LYS A 201 -0.14 1.87 -9.61
C LYS A 201 0.59 0.81 -8.80
N GLY A 202 1.91 0.88 -8.80
CA GLY A 202 2.75 0.05 -7.96
C GLY A 202 3.86 0.86 -7.31
N THR A 203 4.60 0.22 -6.42
CA THR A 203 5.73 0.84 -5.71
C THR A 203 6.98 -0.01 -5.89
N LEU A 204 8.07 0.63 -6.29
CA LEU A 204 9.40 0.05 -6.33
C LEU A 204 10.25 0.61 -5.20
N LEU A 205 11.07 -0.24 -4.60
CA LEU A 205 12.18 0.21 -3.77
C LEU A 205 13.28 0.80 -4.65
N THR A 206 14.10 1.69 -4.08
CA THR A 206 15.30 2.22 -4.76
C THR A 206 16.25 1.10 -5.20
N ALA A 207 16.26 -0.03 -4.49
CA ALA A 207 17.04 -1.21 -4.87
C ALA A 207 16.52 -1.82 -6.19
N GLU A 208 15.20 -1.92 -6.36
CA GLU A 208 14.57 -2.44 -7.58
C GLU A 208 14.89 -1.58 -8.80
N THR A 209 15.01 -0.26 -8.64
CA THR A 209 15.26 0.62 -9.79
C THR A 209 16.64 0.46 -10.41
N TYR A 210 17.60 -0.11 -9.69
CA TYR A 210 18.90 -0.47 -10.26
C TYR A 210 18.87 -1.77 -11.08
N VAL A 211 17.87 -2.63 -10.87
CA VAL A 211 17.70 -3.89 -11.61
C VAL A 211 16.62 -3.79 -12.69
N THR A 212 15.97 -2.62 -12.82
CA THR A 212 15.14 -2.30 -13.99
C THR A 212 16.01 -2.19 -15.24
N SER A 213 15.45 -2.59 -16.38
CA SER A 213 16.13 -2.48 -17.66
C SER A 213 15.37 -1.53 -18.60
N LYS A 214 16.09 -1.03 -19.60
CA LYS A 214 15.51 -0.27 -20.71
C LYS A 214 15.94 -0.95 -22.01
N THR A 215 14.95 -1.52 -22.68
CA THR A 215 15.08 -2.25 -23.93
C THR A 215 14.63 -1.39 -25.11
N ASP A 216 14.86 -1.87 -26.34
CA ASP A 216 14.37 -1.20 -27.55
C ASP A 216 12.84 -1.07 -27.52
N GLU A 217 12.15 -2.08 -27.00
CA GLU A 217 10.70 -2.07 -26.85
C GLU A 217 10.21 -0.97 -25.91
N ASP A 218 10.93 -0.69 -24.81
CA ASP A 218 10.58 0.43 -23.92
C ASP A 218 10.76 1.78 -24.62
N SER A 219 11.72 1.88 -25.54
CA SER A 219 11.92 3.08 -26.34
C SER A 219 10.81 3.26 -27.40
N LEU A 220 10.23 2.16 -27.90
CA LEU A 220 9.03 2.20 -28.74
C LEU A 220 7.80 2.62 -27.93
N TRP A 221 7.67 2.13 -26.70
CA TRP A 221 6.64 2.61 -25.77
C TRP A 221 6.76 4.11 -25.50
N ASP A 222 7.96 4.63 -25.23
CA ASP A 222 8.16 6.08 -25.05
C ASP A 222 7.67 6.87 -26.27
N LYS A 223 8.06 6.47 -27.48
CA LYS A 223 7.61 7.12 -28.72
C LYS A 223 6.10 7.02 -28.93
N PHE A 224 5.51 5.87 -28.61
CA PHE A 224 4.07 5.65 -28.73
C PHE A 224 3.30 6.57 -27.76
N LEU A 225 3.75 6.67 -26.51
CA LEU A 225 3.14 7.53 -25.50
C LEU A 225 3.29 9.00 -25.88
N GLU A 226 4.48 9.45 -26.31
CA GLU A 226 4.72 10.82 -26.81
C GLU A 226 3.84 11.18 -28.02
N GLY A 227 3.59 10.20 -28.91
CA GLY A 227 2.77 10.39 -30.12
C GLY A 227 1.26 10.41 -29.86
N ASN A 228 0.76 9.64 -28.88
CA ASN A 228 -0.67 9.43 -28.68
C ASN A 228 -1.25 10.12 -27.43
N LEU A 229 -0.44 10.36 -26.40
CA LEU A 229 -0.86 11.10 -25.20
C LEU A 229 -0.57 12.59 -25.39
N GLN A 230 -1.50 13.30 -26.01
CA GLN A 230 -1.41 14.73 -26.25
C GLN A 230 -2.68 15.47 -25.79
N GLY A 231 -2.54 16.77 -25.50
CA GLY A 231 -3.64 17.65 -25.10
C GLY A 231 -4.43 17.10 -23.91
N ASP A 232 -5.76 17.13 -24.04
CA ASP A 232 -6.68 16.73 -22.97
C ASP A 232 -6.50 15.30 -22.45
N LEU A 233 -5.94 14.38 -23.26
CA LEU A 233 -5.69 13.01 -22.81
C LEU A 233 -4.44 12.93 -21.92
N LEU A 234 -3.42 13.74 -22.21
CA LEU A 234 -2.24 13.87 -21.37
C LEU A 234 -2.59 14.53 -20.04
N ASP A 235 -3.41 15.58 -20.06
CA ASP A 235 -3.87 16.25 -18.83
C ASP A 235 -4.70 15.31 -17.95
N PHE A 236 -5.59 14.53 -18.55
CA PHE A 236 -6.32 13.48 -17.85
C PHE A 236 -5.35 12.44 -17.25
N PHE A 237 -4.39 11.94 -18.04
CA PHE A 237 -3.41 10.97 -17.57
C PHE A 237 -2.60 11.50 -16.38
N MET A 238 -2.09 12.73 -16.45
CA MET A 238 -1.35 13.35 -15.34
C MET A 238 -2.22 13.54 -14.10
N LYS A 239 -3.50 13.91 -14.27
CA LYS A 239 -4.45 14.08 -13.17
C LYS A 239 -4.82 12.75 -12.50
N ASP A 240 -5.11 11.72 -13.28
CA ASP A 240 -5.50 10.39 -12.79
C ASP A 240 -4.32 9.68 -12.11
N THR A 241 -3.15 9.77 -12.73
CA THR A 241 -1.94 9.12 -12.20
C THR A 241 -1.27 9.92 -11.08
N GLY A 242 -1.42 11.24 -11.07
CA GLY A 242 -0.64 12.15 -10.23
C GLY A 242 0.80 12.33 -10.73
N ALA A 243 1.07 11.95 -11.98
CA ALA A 243 2.41 11.98 -12.55
C ALA A 243 2.81 13.41 -12.95
N THR A 244 4.09 13.73 -12.76
CA THR A 244 4.71 14.96 -13.27
C THR A 244 5.65 14.59 -14.40
N ILE A 245 5.10 14.47 -15.62
CA ILE A 245 5.83 13.92 -16.77
C ILE A 245 6.22 15.05 -17.71
N ASN A 246 7.52 15.34 -17.74
CA ASN A 246 8.12 16.15 -18.80
C ASN A 246 8.49 15.30 -20.02
N LYS A 247 8.83 14.02 -19.78
CA LYS A 247 9.17 13.04 -20.81
C LYS A 247 8.87 11.64 -20.30
N PHE A 248 8.32 10.79 -21.17
CA PHE A 248 8.10 9.38 -20.84
C PHE A 248 9.45 8.66 -20.71
N ASN A 249 9.56 7.84 -19.66
CA ASN A 249 10.72 7.01 -19.41
C ASN A 249 10.25 5.62 -18.99
N THR A 250 9.71 4.92 -19.97
CA THR A 250 9.27 3.55 -19.85
C THR A 250 10.44 2.67 -19.50
N ARG A 251 10.20 1.77 -18.55
CA ARG A 251 11.15 0.77 -18.09
C ARG A 251 10.44 -0.55 -17.89
N ASN A 252 11.23 -1.60 -17.83
CA ASN A 252 10.74 -2.92 -17.48
C ASN A 252 11.46 -3.50 -16.27
N ILE A 253 10.78 -4.43 -15.61
CA ILE A 253 11.30 -5.28 -14.56
C ILE A 253 10.67 -6.67 -14.68
N ALA A 254 11.45 -7.71 -14.39
CA ALA A 254 11.00 -9.10 -14.44
C ALA A 254 10.94 -9.69 -13.03
N TYR A 255 9.75 -10.14 -12.65
CA TYR A 255 9.50 -10.86 -11.40
C TYR A 255 9.34 -12.35 -11.68
N VAL A 256 9.93 -13.20 -10.85
CA VAL A 256 9.96 -14.66 -11.07
C VAL A 256 9.37 -15.39 -9.88
N ASP A 257 8.36 -16.21 -10.18
CA ASP A 257 7.90 -17.26 -9.29
C ASP A 257 8.60 -18.57 -9.69
N VAL A 258 9.66 -18.87 -8.94
CA VAL A 258 10.50 -20.05 -9.18
C VAL A 258 9.71 -21.35 -8.99
N PHE A 259 8.73 -21.39 -8.08
CA PHE A 259 7.99 -22.61 -7.77
C PHE A 259 6.99 -22.94 -8.88
N ASN A 260 6.31 -21.91 -9.39
CA ASN A 260 5.38 -22.06 -10.50
C ASN A 260 6.06 -21.99 -11.87
N ARG A 261 7.38 -21.71 -11.92
CA ARG A 261 8.17 -21.51 -13.15
C ARG A 261 7.56 -20.43 -14.05
N LEU A 262 7.07 -19.35 -13.45
CA LEU A 262 6.45 -18.21 -14.14
C LEU A 262 7.33 -16.96 -14.01
N CYS A 263 7.32 -16.14 -15.04
CA CYS A 263 7.98 -14.85 -15.08
C CYS A 263 6.96 -13.78 -15.47
N THR A 264 6.74 -12.82 -14.58
CA THR A 264 5.87 -11.67 -14.81
C THR A 264 6.71 -10.46 -15.16
N ILE A 265 6.58 -9.98 -16.40
CA ILE A 265 7.29 -8.82 -16.91
C ILE A 265 6.36 -7.62 -16.83
N PHE A 266 6.78 -6.61 -16.09
CA PHE A 266 6.06 -5.35 -15.96
C PHE A 266 6.74 -4.28 -16.79
N ARG A 267 5.97 -3.60 -17.66
CA ARG A 267 6.37 -2.34 -18.26
C ARG A 267 5.65 -1.20 -17.55
N PHE A 268 6.39 -0.17 -17.20
CA PHE A 268 5.88 0.91 -16.38
C PHE A 268 6.56 2.24 -16.66
N VAL A 269 5.89 3.31 -16.25
CA VAL A 269 6.46 4.66 -16.20
C VAL A 269 6.56 5.10 -14.74
N PRO A 270 7.73 5.56 -14.26
CA PRO A 270 7.85 6.20 -12.96
C PRO A 270 7.01 7.48 -12.91
N ILE A 271 6.15 7.63 -11.90
CA ILE A 271 5.24 8.78 -11.80
C ILE A 271 5.62 9.75 -10.67
N SER A 272 6.13 9.22 -9.55
CA SER A 272 6.64 10.03 -8.45
C SER A 272 7.72 9.29 -7.69
N GLN A 273 8.57 10.06 -7.02
CA GLN A 273 9.59 9.52 -6.12
C GLN A 273 9.41 10.16 -4.75
N HIS A 274 9.20 9.32 -3.73
CA HIS A 274 9.13 9.73 -2.34
C HIS A 274 10.19 8.99 -1.54
N ASP A 275 11.20 9.73 -1.09
CA ASP A 275 12.37 9.20 -0.40
C ASP A 275 13.05 8.06 -1.18
N ARG A 276 12.85 6.82 -0.72
CA ARG A 276 13.45 5.59 -1.24
C ARG A 276 12.47 4.74 -2.05
N ASN A 277 11.23 5.21 -2.20
CA ASN A 277 10.20 4.52 -2.94
C ASN A 277 9.89 5.29 -4.21
N ILE A 278 9.71 4.56 -5.29
CA ILE A 278 9.33 5.09 -6.59
C ILE A 278 7.96 4.52 -6.90
N THR A 279 6.96 5.39 -6.96
CA THR A 279 5.64 5.02 -7.43
C THR A 279 5.69 4.96 -8.95
N PHE A 280 5.16 3.90 -9.52
CA PHE A 280 5.04 3.73 -10.95
C PHE A 280 3.60 3.50 -11.36
N TYR A 281 3.35 3.77 -12.63
CA TYR A 281 2.11 3.43 -13.29
C TYR A 281 2.37 2.33 -14.32
N LYS A 282 1.60 1.23 -14.25
CA LYS A 282 1.72 0.08 -15.15
C LYS A 282 1.19 0.44 -16.52
N LEU A 283 2.00 0.20 -17.55
CA LEU A 283 1.57 0.27 -18.95
C LEU A 283 1.06 -1.09 -19.43
N SER A 284 1.84 -2.13 -19.17
CA SER A 284 1.51 -3.51 -19.52
C SER A 284 2.14 -4.49 -18.55
N SER A 285 1.51 -5.65 -18.41
CA SER A 285 2.06 -6.80 -17.71
C SER A 285 1.95 -8.03 -18.60
N SER A 286 2.92 -8.93 -18.48
CA SER A 286 2.97 -10.15 -19.29
C SER A 286 3.47 -11.28 -18.44
N GLU A 287 2.66 -12.31 -18.29
CA GLU A 287 3.06 -13.52 -17.60
C GLU A 287 3.44 -14.56 -18.64
N VAL A 288 4.69 -15.00 -18.58
CA VAL A 288 5.24 -16.01 -19.49
C VAL A 288 5.89 -17.12 -18.69
N PRO A 289 5.97 -18.35 -19.24
CA PRO A 289 6.80 -19.38 -18.64
C PRO A 289 8.25 -18.91 -18.50
N LEU A 290 8.89 -19.22 -17.38
CA LEU A 290 10.27 -18.82 -17.10
C LEU A 290 11.25 -19.29 -18.19
N ALA A 291 11.00 -20.46 -18.78
CA ALA A 291 11.74 -20.96 -19.95
C ALA A 291 11.70 -19.98 -21.13
N ARG A 292 10.54 -19.40 -21.40
CA ARG A 292 10.37 -18.41 -22.46
C ARG A 292 11.07 -17.09 -22.13
N ALA A 293 11.03 -16.64 -20.88
CA ALA A 293 11.74 -15.42 -20.45
C ALA A 293 13.28 -15.56 -20.52
N LEU A 294 13.79 -16.78 -20.41
CA LEU A 294 15.20 -17.13 -20.56
C LEU A 294 15.57 -17.60 -21.98
N SER A 295 14.63 -17.50 -22.93
CA SER A 295 14.89 -17.80 -24.33
C SER A 295 15.55 -16.62 -25.04
N VAL A 296 16.26 -16.92 -26.12
CA VAL A 296 17.03 -15.94 -26.89
C VAL A 296 16.33 -15.69 -28.22
N ASN A 297 16.33 -14.43 -28.66
CA ASN A 297 15.97 -14.11 -30.02
C ASN A 297 17.10 -14.55 -30.97
N THR A 298 16.81 -15.56 -31.77
CA THR A 298 17.72 -16.18 -32.75
C THR A 298 18.38 -15.18 -33.69
N ASP A 299 17.69 -14.10 -34.01
CA ASP A 299 18.14 -13.15 -35.03
C ASP A 299 19.08 -12.08 -34.45
N GLN A 300 19.06 -11.90 -33.13
CA GLN A 300 19.78 -10.82 -32.43
C GLN A 300 20.76 -11.33 -31.36
N ASN A 301 20.82 -12.65 -31.10
CA ASN A 301 21.60 -13.24 -30.00
C ASN A 301 21.37 -12.52 -28.65
N HIS A 302 20.14 -12.07 -28.43
CA HIS A 302 19.75 -11.23 -27.30
C HIS A 302 18.62 -11.89 -26.52
N PHE A 303 18.63 -11.80 -25.19
CA PHE A 303 17.47 -12.21 -24.39
C PHE A 303 16.32 -11.24 -24.69
N VAL A 304 15.20 -11.77 -25.16
CA VAL A 304 14.00 -10.98 -25.39
C VAL A 304 12.96 -11.46 -24.39
N LEU A 305 12.69 -10.58 -23.41
CA LEU A 305 11.78 -10.86 -22.30
C LEU A 305 10.38 -11.31 -22.81
N SER A 306 9.91 -10.83 -23.96
CA SER A 306 8.79 -11.46 -24.67
C SER A 306 8.79 -11.13 -26.17
N LYS A 307 8.57 -12.13 -27.04
CA LYS A 307 8.16 -11.96 -28.46
C LYS A 307 6.64 -11.88 -28.57
N GLU A 308 5.98 -11.13 -27.70
CA GLU A 308 4.51 -11.01 -27.70
C GLU A 308 4.07 -9.72 -28.39
N ASN A 309 2.78 -9.65 -28.69
CA ASN A 309 2.15 -8.62 -29.52
C ASN A 309 2.12 -7.26 -28.78
N GLU A 310 3.29 -6.64 -28.62
CA GLU A 310 3.47 -5.36 -27.91
C GLU A 310 2.66 -4.23 -28.55
N ASP A 311 2.40 -4.30 -29.87
CA ASP A 311 1.51 -3.38 -30.56
C ASP A 311 0.04 -3.51 -30.09
N GLU A 312 -0.47 -4.72 -29.94
CA GLU A 312 -1.80 -4.93 -29.36
C GLU A 312 -1.88 -4.42 -27.93
N ARG A 313 -0.80 -4.55 -27.15
CA ARG A 313 -0.73 -4.03 -25.78
C ARG A 313 -0.72 -2.52 -25.73
N ARG A 314 0.06 -1.86 -26.59
CA ARG A 314 0.05 -0.40 -26.76
C ARG A 314 -1.34 0.12 -27.09
N ASN A 315 -1.98 -0.51 -28.07
CA ASN A 315 -3.31 -0.14 -28.50
C ASN A 315 -4.37 -0.43 -27.43
N GLY A 316 -4.25 -1.56 -26.74
CA GLY A 316 -5.09 -1.93 -25.60
C GLY A 316 -4.99 -0.92 -24.46
N PHE A 317 -3.76 -0.51 -24.11
CA PHE A 317 -3.51 0.53 -23.11
C PHE A 317 -4.18 1.86 -23.48
N LEU A 318 -4.00 2.32 -24.72
CA LEU A 318 -4.59 3.58 -25.17
C LEU A 318 -6.13 3.53 -25.16
N LYS A 319 -6.70 2.40 -25.58
CA LYS A 319 -8.15 2.16 -25.54
C LYS A 319 -8.67 2.22 -24.11
N GLU A 320 -8.04 1.49 -23.19
CA GLU A 320 -8.44 1.45 -21.78
C GLU A 320 -8.36 2.84 -21.13
N LEU A 321 -7.30 3.60 -21.40
CA LEU A 321 -7.17 4.96 -20.89
C LEU A 321 -8.25 5.89 -21.44
N THR A 322 -8.59 5.76 -22.72
CA THR A 322 -9.65 6.55 -23.36
C THR A 322 -11.01 6.23 -22.77
N GLU A 323 -11.30 4.94 -22.55
CA GLU A 323 -12.55 4.50 -21.90
C GLU A 323 -12.66 5.02 -20.46
N ARG A 324 -11.57 4.99 -19.68
CA ARG A 324 -11.55 5.57 -18.34
C ARG A 324 -11.77 7.08 -18.35
N LYS A 325 -11.18 7.80 -19.32
CA LYS A 325 -11.44 9.23 -19.49
C LYS A 325 -12.91 9.51 -19.76
N GLN A 326 -13.53 8.76 -20.67
CA GLN A 326 -14.96 8.90 -20.98
C GLN A 326 -15.85 8.62 -19.76
N GLN A 327 -15.54 7.57 -19.00
CA GLN A 327 -16.25 7.26 -17.76
C GLN A 327 -16.13 8.40 -16.74
N PHE A 328 -14.92 8.94 -16.57
CA PHE A 328 -14.67 10.06 -15.68
C PHE A 328 -15.44 11.33 -16.11
N GLU A 329 -15.50 11.62 -17.41
CA GLU A 329 -16.28 12.75 -17.94
C GLU A 329 -17.79 12.58 -17.70
N ILE A 330 -18.33 11.38 -17.92
CA ILE A 330 -19.73 11.05 -17.63
C ILE A 330 -20.04 11.22 -16.13
N GLU A 331 -19.16 10.74 -15.26
CA GLU A 331 -19.32 10.86 -13.81
C GLU A 331 -19.25 12.32 -13.35
N GLN A 332 -18.31 13.10 -13.87
CA GLN A 332 -18.22 14.53 -13.60
C GLN A 332 -19.47 15.28 -14.06
N GLN A 333 -20.04 14.90 -15.20
CA GLN A 333 -21.28 15.50 -15.69
C GLN A 333 -22.46 15.16 -14.78
N ARG A 334 -22.60 13.89 -14.35
CA ARG A 334 -23.63 13.48 -13.38
C ARG A 334 -23.53 14.25 -12.07
N LEU A 335 -22.32 14.41 -11.54
CA LEU A 335 -22.07 15.17 -10.32
C LEU A 335 -22.47 16.65 -10.47
N ARG A 336 -22.20 17.26 -11.64
CA ARG A 336 -22.63 18.65 -11.92
C ARG A 336 -24.15 18.76 -11.99
N GLU A 337 -24.81 17.85 -12.71
CA GLU A 337 -26.27 17.82 -12.81
C GLU A 337 -26.93 17.60 -11.43
N GLU A 338 -26.36 16.74 -10.58
CA GLU A 338 -26.85 16.51 -9.23
C GLU A 338 -26.65 17.74 -8.33
N GLN A 339 -25.50 18.41 -8.42
CA GLN A 339 -25.26 19.67 -7.71
C GLN A 339 -26.20 20.78 -8.18
N GLU A 340 -26.50 20.87 -9.47
CA GLU A 340 -27.46 21.84 -10.00
C GLU A 340 -28.88 21.54 -9.51
N ARG A 341 -29.28 20.26 -9.45
CA ARG A 341 -30.57 19.86 -8.86
C ARG A 341 -30.67 20.23 -7.38
N ILE A 342 -29.62 19.99 -6.60
CA ILE A 342 -29.58 20.36 -5.19
C ILE A 342 -29.73 21.87 -5.03
N ARG A 343 -28.96 22.68 -5.79
CA ARG A 343 -29.05 24.14 -5.75
C ARG A 343 -30.45 24.65 -6.16
N ALA A 344 -31.04 24.07 -7.20
CA ALA A 344 -32.38 24.44 -7.63
C ALA A 344 -33.45 24.11 -6.56
N GLU A 345 -33.32 22.97 -5.88
CA GLU A 345 -34.24 22.61 -4.80
C GLU A 345 -34.04 23.47 -3.55
N GLU A 346 -32.79 23.79 -3.18
CA GLU A 346 -32.49 24.75 -2.11
C GLU A 346 -33.11 26.13 -2.40
N GLU A 347 -33.03 26.59 -3.66
CA GLU A 347 -33.62 27.86 -4.06
C GLU A 347 -35.15 27.82 -4.04
N ARG A 348 -35.77 26.69 -4.42
CA ARG A 348 -37.22 26.48 -4.29
C ARG A 348 -37.67 26.50 -2.82
N ILE A 349 -36.97 25.78 -1.94
CA ILE A 349 -37.27 25.76 -0.50
C ILE A 349 -37.15 27.17 0.07
N LYS A 350 -36.10 27.92 -0.29
CA LYS A 350 -35.91 29.30 0.16
C LYS A 350 -37.05 30.21 -0.29
N GLN A 351 -37.48 30.11 -1.55
CA GLN A 351 -38.63 30.87 -2.05
C GLN A 351 -39.94 30.49 -1.34
N GLU A 352 -40.12 29.21 -1.00
CA GLU A 352 -41.30 28.73 -0.29
C GLU A 352 -41.31 29.18 1.18
N GLU A 353 -40.15 29.14 1.85
CA GLU A 353 -39.96 29.69 3.19
C GLU A 353 -40.20 31.21 3.23
N GLU A 354 -39.72 31.95 2.23
CA GLU A 354 -39.99 33.40 2.13
C GLU A 354 -41.48 33.67 1.94
N LYS A 355 -42.17 32.90 1.09
CA LYS A 355 -43.64 32.98 0.93
C LYS A 355 -44.36 32.64 2.23
N GLN A 356 -43.93 31.60 2.96
CA GLN A 356 -44.51 31.23 4.25
C GLN A 356 -44.30 32.33 5.30
N ARG A 357 -43.10 32.91 5.38
CA ARG A 357 -42.81 34.04 6.27
C ARG A 357 -43.65 35.27 5.91
N ALA A 358 -43.82 35.57 4.63
CA ALA A 358 -44.70 36.65 4.18
C ALA A 358 -46.16 36.42 4.60
N ARG A 359 -46.67 35.18 4.45
CA ARG A 359 -48.02 34.80 4.92
C ARG A 359 -48.18 34.94 6.42
N LEU A 360 -47.20 34.51 7.21
CA LEU A 360 -47.22 34.65 8.67
C LEU A 360 -47.25 36.12 9.10
N ARG A 361 -46.42 36.97 8.50
CA ARG A 361 -46.42 38.43 8.78
C ARG A 361 -47.75 39.09 8.41
N ALA A 362 -48.36 38.70 7.28
CA ALA A 362 -49.68 39.22 6.89
C ALA A 362 -50.75 38.84 7.92
N ARG A 363 -50.71 37.60 8.43
CA ARG A 363 -51.64 37.11 9.47
C ARG A 363 -51.44 37.82 10.81
N GLU A 364 -50.20 38.10 11.21
CA GLU A 364 -49.91 38.88 12.42
C GLU A 364 -50.44 40.31 12.32
N LEU A 365 -50.30 40.95 11.16
CA LEU A 365 -50.84 42.30 10.92
C LEU A 365 -52.38 42.31 10.98
N GLU A 366 -53.06 41.31 10.43
CA GLU A 366 -54.51 41.17 10.56
C GLU A 366 -54.93 40.96 12.02
N TRP A 367 -54.21 40.09 12.75
CA TRP A 367 -54.45 39.85 14.17
C TRP A 367 -54.27 41.12 15.01
N GLN A 368 -53.23 41.92 14.74
CA GLN A 368 -53.03 43.21 15.41
C GLN A 368 -54.17 44.19 15.14
N LYS A 369 -54.66 44.27 13.89
CA LYS A 369 -55.82 45.11 13.55
C LYS A 369 -57.09 44.65 14.27
N GLN A 370 -57.34 43.35 14.37
CA GLN A 370 -58.47 42.82 15.11
C GLN A 370 -58.37 43.14 16.60
N ARG A 371 -57.16 43.05 17.17
CA ARG A 371 -56.91 43.36 18.58
C ARG A 371 -57.07 44.86 18.89
N GLN A 372 -56.67 45.74 17.97
CA GLN A 372 -56.93 47.18 18.09
C GLN A 372 -58.43 47.48 18.07
N LYS A 373 -59.18 46.89 17.14
CA LYS A 373 -60.65 47.04 17.10
C LYS A 373 -61.35 46.51 18.34
N ALA A 374 -60.90 45.37 18.86
CA ALA A 374 -61.45 44.81 20.10
C ALA A 374 -61.18 45.74 21.29
N LYS A 375 -60.00 46.35 21.35
CA LYS A 375 -59.65 47.31 22.40
C LYS A 375 -60.46 48.62 22.28
N GLU A 376 -60.68 49.14 21.08
CA GLU A 376 -61.54 50.30 20.85
C GLU A 376 -62.98 50.04 21.33
N LEU A 377 -63.52 48.84 21.07
CA LEU A 377 -64.85 48.44 21.57
C LEU A 377 -64.91 48.29 23.09
N GLU A 378 -63.84 47.77 23.70
CA GLU A 378 -63.71 47.64 25.15
C GLU A 378 -63.61 49.01 25.83
N ASP A 379 -62.83 49.93 25.26
CA ASP A 379 -62.71 51.31 25.74
C ASP A 379 -64.07 52.06 25.63
N GLU A 380 -64.84 51.87 24.54
CA GLU A 380 -66.21 52.40 24.39
C GLU A 380 -67.22 51.80 25.40
N GLU A 381 -67.02 50.56 25.82
CA GLU A 381 -67.87 49.89 26.83
C GLU A 381 -67.53 50.37 28.25
N VAL A 382 -66.24 50.53 28.55
CA VAL A 382 -65.76 51.14 29.81
C VAL A 382 -66.22 52.59 29.95
N GLU A 383 -66.20 53.37 28.87
CA GLU A 383 -66.68 54.76 28.90
C GLU A 383 -68.19 54.85 29.15
N ARG A 384 -68.98 53.93 28.58
CA ARG A 384 -70.41 53.79 28.90
C ARG A 384 -70.63 53.39 30.36
N GLU A 385 -69.85 52.45 30.89
CA GLU A 385 -69.96 52.03 32.30
C GLU A 385 -69.57 53.17 33.26
N MET A 386 -68.57 53.98 32.90
CA MET A 386 -68.13 55.14 33.67
C MET A 386 -69.21 56.23 33.71
N GLN A 387 -69.89 56.49 32.59
CA GLN A 387 -71.03 57.42 32.53
C GLN A 387 -72.22 56.91 33.37
N GLU A 388 -72.47 55.61 33.37
CA GLU A 388 -73.51 54.96 34.20
C GLU A 388 -73.17 55.06 35.70
N ARG A 389 -71.90 54.88 36.09
CA ARG A 389 -71.42 55.09 37.47
C ARG A 389 -71.53 56.54 37.93
N MET A 390 -71.26 57.50 37.04
CA MET A 390 -71.41 58.93 37.34
C MET A 390 -72.89 59.26 37.65
N ARG A 391 -73.83 58.77 36.83
CA ARG A 391 -75.28 58.92 37.10
C ARG A 391 -75.72 58.28 38.42
N ARG A 392 -75.16 57.12 38.78
CA ARG A 392 -75.44 56.45 40.06
C ARG A 392 -74.84 57.20 41.26
N ALA A 393 -73.74 57.90 41.07
CA ALA A 393 -73.13 58.72 42.12
C ALA A 393 -73.91 60.02 42.39
N ASP A 394 -74.50 60.63 41.36
CA ASP A 394 -75.34 61.83 41.49
C ASP A 394 -76.66 61.60 42.23
N LEU A 395 -77.11 60.34 42.36
CA LEU A 395 -78.33 59.96 43.09
C LEU A 395 -78.08 59.62 44.57
N ARG A 396 -76.88 59.87 45.11
CA ARG A 396 -76.57 59.60 46.53
C ARG A 396 -77.23 60.63 47.44
N PRO A 397 -78.05 60.23 48.44
CA PRO A 397 -78.51 61.12 49.49
C PRO A 397 -77.33 61.56 50.38
N ILE A 398 -77.26 62.87 50.68
CA ILE A 398 -76.11 63.56 51.32
C ILE A 398 -75.83 63.10 52.78
N GLU A 399 -76.69 62.29 53.39
CA GLU A 399 -76.58 61.93 54.82
C GLU A 399 -76.12 60.49 55.09
N VAL A 400 -75.53 59.80 54.10
CA VAL A 400 -75.03 58.42 54.30
C VAL A 400 -73.52 58.33 54.05
N HIS A 401 -72.77 57.96 55.09
CA HIS A 401 -71.32 57.79 55.08
C HIS A 401 -70.87 56.77 54.00
N PRO A 402 -69.81 57.03 53.21
CA PRO A 402 -69.43 56.23 52.04
C PRO A 402 -69.28 54.73 52.30
N ASP A 403 -68.79 54.36 53.49
CA ASP A 403 -68.52 52.96 53.85
C ASP A 403 -69.76 52.14 54.22
N ALA A 404 -70.94 52.76 54.37
CA ALA A 404 -72.18 52.06 54.74
C ALA A 404 -73.08 51.74 53.55
N TRP A 405 -72.80 52.28 52.35
CA TRP A 405 -73.59 52.02 51.14
C TRP A 405 -73.13 50.74 50.42
N ASP A 406 -71.83 50.44 50.43
CA ASP A 406 -71.26 49.28 49.74
C ASP A 406 -71.56 47.94 50.45
N GLN A 407 -72.14 47.96 51.66
CA GLN A 407 -72.52 46.74 52.40
C GLN A 407 -73.89 46.16 52.01
N ARG A 408 -74.67 46.77 51.11
CA ARG A 408 -75.99 46.24 50.67
C ARG A 408 -75.98 45.39 49.39
N TYR A 409 -74.83 45.22 48.74
CA TYR A 409 -74.69 44.34 47.55
C TYR A 409 -73.75 43.16 47.75
N GLU A 410 -73.45 42.76 48.99
CA GLU A 410 -72.87 41.44 49.21
C GLU A 410 -73.96 40.36 49.13
N ARG A 411 -74.02 39.71 47.96
CA ARG A 411 -74.52 38.33 47.88
C ARG A 411 -73.35 37.35 47.76
N PRO A 412 -73.48 36.18 48.40
CA PRO A 412 -72.42 35.23 48.61
C PRO A 412 -72.17 34.34 47.38
N ASN A 413 -70.97 33.77 47.33
CA ASN A 413 -70.62 32.60 46.55
C ASN A 413 -70.73 32.71 45.02
N ARG A 414 -69.58 32.89 44.37
CA ARG A 414 -69.12 31.93 43.37
C ARG A 414 -67.62 31.77 43.47
N TYR A 415 -67.23 30.56 43.86
CA TYR A 415 -65.89 30.01 43.81
C TYR A 415 -65.14 30.51 42.57
N GLY A 416 -63.94 31.03 42.81
CA GLY A 416 -62.97 31.24 41.74
C GLY A 416 -62.75 29.92 41.03
N ASN A 417 -63.14 29.87 39.76
CA ASN A 417 -62.56 28.93 38.83
C ASN A 417 -61.10 29.33 38.67
N TYR A 418 -60.26 28.83 39.57
CA TYR A 418 -58.87 28.52 39.27
C TYR A 418 -58.92 27.66 38.01
N THR A 419 -58.73 28.29 36.86
CA THR A 419 -58.39 27.57 35.65
C THR A 419 -57.03 27.00 35.96
N TYR A 420 -56.96 25.67 36.09
CA TYR A 420 -55.72 24.94 36.08
C TYR A 420 -54.84 25.55 34.99
N GLN A 421 -53.75 26.22 35.38
CA GLN A 421 -52.57 26.16 34.55
C GLN A 421 -52.31 24.66 34.42
N GLN A 422 -52.66 24.12 33.26
CA GLN A 422 -52.01 22.91 32.80
C GLN A 422 -50.53 23.22 32.93
N SER A 423 -49.89 22.54 33.87
CA SER A 423 -48.47 22.28 33.79
C SER A 423 -48.19 21.98 32.32
N PRO A 424 -47.19 22.63 31.69
CA PRO A 424 -46.69 22.14 30.43
C PRO A 424 -46.49 20.63 30.60
N PRO A 425 -46.80 19.79 29.58
CA PRO A 425 -46.34 18.41 29.62
C PRO A 425 -44.88 18.48 30.01
N GLU A 426 -44.44 17.61 30.93
CA GLU A 426 -43.03 17.45 31.27
C GLU A 426 -42.27 17.44 29.94
N SER A 427 -41.73 18.60 29.58
CA SER A 427 -40.67 18.68 28.61
C SER A 427 -39.64 17.85 29.32
N SER A 428 -39.36 16.67 28.77
CA SER A 428 -38.13 15.97 29.03
C SER A 428 -37.08 17.07 29.09
N TYR A 429 -36.63 17.42 30.29
CA TYR A 429 -35.45 18.22 30.46
C TYR A 429 -34.34 17.28 29.97
N THR A 430 -34.19 17.20 28.64
CA THR A 430 -32.87 17.15 28.05
C THR A 430 -32.18 18.32 28.71
N LYS A 431 -31.42 18.02 29.77
CA LYS A 431 -30.41 18.91 30.33
C LYS A 431 -29.83 19.60 29.12
N THR A 432 -30.14 20.88 28.93
CA THR A 432 -29.43 21.71 28.00
C THR A 432 -28.00 21.61 28.47
N GLU A 433 -27.23 20.74 27.80
CA GLU A 433 -25.83 20.55 28.08
C GLU A 433 -25.24 21.94 28.09
N ASP A 434 -24.57 22.28 29.19
CA ASP A 434 -23.89 23.55 29.35
C ASP A 434 -23.14 23.83 28.03
N PRO A 435 -23.34 24.97 27.36
CA PRO A 435 -22.68 25.25 26.08
C PRO A 435 -21.17 25.06 26.14
N ALA A 436 -20.56 25.20 27.33
CA ALA A 436 -19.17 24.86 27.57
C ALA A 436 -18.86 23.35 27.44
N ASP A 437 -19.74 22.47 27.91
CA ASP A 437 -19.59 21.01 27.82
C ASP A 437 -19.89 20.50 26.42
N LYS A 438 -20.85 21.09 25.71
CA LYS A 438 -21.09 20.79 24.28
C LYS A 438 -19.85 21.12 23.43
N LYS A 439 -19.23 22.28 23.67
CA LYS A 439 -18.00 22.71 22.98
C LYS A 439 -16.80 21.81 23.30
N LYS A 440 -16.67 21.34 24.55
CA LYS A 440 -15.63 20.37 24.93
C LYS A 440 -15.83 19.02 24.24
N LYS A 441 -17.07 18.53 24.14
CA LYS A 441 -17.39 17.28 23.44
C LYS A 441 -17.13 17.37 21.94
N GLU A 442 -17.46 18.49 21.30
CA GLU A 442 -17.15 18.74 19.89
C GLU A 442 -15.64 18.76 19.65
N LYS A 443 -14.86 19.45 20.50
CA LYS A 443 -13.39 19.45 20.43
C LYS A 443 -12.80 18.05 20.56
N VAL A 444 -13.31 17.24 21.50
CA VAL A 444 -12.88 15.84 21.67
C VAL A 444 -13.22 15.00 20.45
N ARG A 445 -14.43 15.17 19.90
CA ARG A 445 -14.84 14.50 18.67
C ARG A 445 -13.91 14.84 17.50
N ASP A 446 -13.56 16.11 17.33
CA ASP A 446 -12.65 16.53 16.27
C ASP A 446 -11.24 15.95 16.44
N ILE A 447 -10.72 15.87 17.68
CA ILE A 447 -9.44 15.22 17.98
C ILE A 447 -9.49 13.72 17.61
N LEU A 448 -10.56 13.03 18.00
CA LEU A 448 -10.74 11.60 17.69
C LEU A 448 -10.83 11.32 16.19
N LEU A 449 -11.39 12.25 15.40
CA LEU A 449 -11.55 12.11 13.95
C LEU A 449 -10.32 12.55 13.14
N SER A 450 -9.41 13.34 13.71
CA SER A 450 -8.28 13.94 12.98
C SER A 450 -6.91 13.32 13.29
N GLN A 451 -6.68 12.81 14.50
CA GLN A 451 -5.35 12.33 14.90
C GLN A 451 -4.96 11.04 14.16
N PRO A 452 -3.77 10.92 13.56
CA PRO A 452 -3.35 9.70 12.85
C PRO A 452 -3.13 8.51 13.80
N ILE A 453 -3.61 7.34 13.41
CA ILE A 453 -3.38 6.05 14.07
C ILE A 453 -2.49 5.18 13.18
N LYS A 454 -1.67 4.33 13.81
CA LYS A 454 -0.79 3.42 13.09
C LYS A 454 -1.62 2.31 12.44
N GLY A 455 -1.34 2.02 11.17
CA GLY A 455 -2.02 0.95 10.43
C GLY A 455 -3.36 1.35 9.81
N GLU A 456 -3.74 2.65 9.81
CA GLU A 456 -4.97 3.12 9.16
C GLU A 456 -5.06 2.81 7.67
N LEU A 457 -3.91 2.60 7.02
CA LEU A 457 -3.82 2.21 5.61
C LEU A 457 -4.45 0.83 5.34
N TYR A 458 -4.74 0.03 6.37
CA TYR A 458 -5.43 -1.26 6.23
C TYR A 458 -6.96 -1.13 6.10
N ILE A 459 -7.52 0.06 6.30
CA ILE A 459 -8.96 0.34 6.16
C ILE A 459 -9.17 1.27 4.97
N ASP A 460 -10.13 0.96 4.12
CA ASP A 460 -10.36 1.70 2.88
C ASP A 460 -11.28 2.90 3.13
N GLY A 461 -11.11 3.91 2.28
CA GLY A 461 -11.96 5.10 2.28
C GLY A 461 -11.47 6.22 3.18
N ASP A 462 -12.36 7.18 3.46
CA ASP A 462 -12.01 8.36 4.25
C ASP A 462 -11.70 8.00 5.71
N LYS A 463 -10.66 8.61 6.28
CA LYS A 463 -10.26 8.35 7.67
C LYS A 463 -11.36 8.70 8.66
N ARG A 464 -12.22 9.66 8.34
CA ARG A 464 -13.33 10.04 9.22
C ARG A 464 -14.48 9.05 9.15
N SER A 465 -14.73 8.40 8.01
CA SER A 465 -15.90 7.55 7.83
C SER A 465 -15.88 6.33 8.76
N TRP A 466 -14.80 5.55 8.76
CA TRP A 466 -14.70 4.35 9.60
C TRP A 466 -14.60 4.70 11.10
N ARG A 467 -14.00 5.85 11.45
CA ARG A 467 -13.97 6.33 12.84
C ARG A 467 -15.33 6.79 13.33
N ILE A 468 -16.16 7.39 12.48
CA ILE A 468 -17.55 7.72 12.82
C ILE A 468 -18.34 6.45 13.09
N VAL A 469 -18.17 5.41 12.26
CA VAL A 469 -18.80 4.10 12.46
C VAL A 469 -18.38 3.48 13.79
N LEU A 470 -17.08 3.53 14.13
CA LEU A 470 -16.59 3.04 15.41
C LEU A 470 -17.11 3.83 16.60
N LEU A 471 -17.15 5.17 16.53
CA LEU A 471 -17.69 6.00 17.60
C LEU A 471 -19.18 5.73 17.82
N LYS A 472 -19.94 5.50 16.75
CA LYS A 472 -21.34 5.07 16.84
C LYS A 472 -21.47 3.72 17.54
N TRP A 473 -20.66 2.74 17.12
CA TRP A 473 -20.64 1.42 17.75
C TRP A 473 -20.27 1.49 19.24
N ILE A 474 -19.27 2.30 19.62
CA ILE A 474 -18.88 2.50 21.02
C ILE A 474 -20.04 3.09 21.83
N ASN A 475 -20.73 4.11 21.30
CA ASN A 475 -21.87 4.73 22.00
C ASN A 475 -23.02 3.74 22.23
N GLU A 476 -23.21 2.79 21.33
CA GLU A 476 -24.26 1.76 21.42
C GLU A 476 -23.88 0.59 22.36
N ASN A 477 -22.58 0.33 22.54
CA ASN A 477 -22.07 -0.84 23.28
C ASN A 477 -21.35 -0.49 24.59
N GLN A 478 -21.19 0.80 24.90
CA GLN A 478 -20.61 1.26 26.16
C GLN A 478 -21.70 1.28 27.25
N THR A 479 -21.49 0.46 28.28
CA THR A 479 -22.37 0.42 29.45
C THR A 479 -21.70 1.14 30.62
N GLY A 480 -22.05 2.40 30.82
CA GLY A 480 -21.47 3.25 31.86
C GLY A 480 -19.97 3.50 31.62
N ASP A 481 -19.13 3.15 32.60
CA ASP A 481 -17.68 3.34 32.55
C ASP A 481 -16.92 2.10 32.05
N SER A 482 -17.62 1.07 31.56
CA SER A 482 -17.02 -0.16 31.02
C SER A 482 -17.27 -0.29 29.52
N LEU A 483 -16.20 -0.62 28.78
CA LEU A 483 -16.24 -0.91 27.35
C LEU A 483 -15.56 -2.27 27.10
N VAL A 484 -16.38 -3.29 26.85
CA VAL A 484 -15.92 -4.64 26.48
C VAL A 484 -16.03 -4.79 24.97
N VAL A 485 -14.92 -5.06 24.30
CA VAL A 485 -14.83 -5.07 22.84
C VAL A 485 -14.35 -6.42 22.35
N SER A 486 -15.14 -7.08 21.50
CA SER A 486 -14.67 -8.19 20.67
C SER A 486 -14.29 -7.63 19.31
N LEU A 487 -13.02 -7.79 18.91
CA LEU A 487 -12.51 -7.21 17.66
C LEU A 487 -13.24 -7.79 16.44
N GLU A 488 -13.58 -9.07 16.47
CA GLU A 488 -14.35 -9.74 15.40
C GLU A 488 -15.74 -9.12 15.22
N LYS A 489 -16.45 -8.83 16.32
CA LYS A 489 -17.77 -8.19 16.27
C LYS A 489 -17.69 -6.77 15.70
N VAL A 490 -16.65 -6.03 16.07
CA VAL A 490 -16.42 -4.66 15.57
C VAL A 490 -16.12 -4.68 14.07
N ILE A 491 -15.23 -5.58 13.64
CA ILE A 491 -14.89 -5.77 12.22
C ILE A 491 -16.16 -6.15 11.42
N GLY A 492 -16.98 -7.07 11.95
CA GLY A 492 -18.26 -7.43 11.35
C GLY A 492 -19.23 -6.25 11.21
N HIS A 493 -19.34 -5.41 12.24
CA HIS A 493 -20.18 -4.21 12.21
C HIS A 493 -19.65 -3.14 11.23
N MET A 494 -18.32 -3.00 11.12
CA MET A 494 -17.71 -2.09 10.15
C MET A 494 -18.01 -2.54 8.71
N LYS A 495 -17.88 -3.84 8.41
CA LYS A 495 -18.24 -4.43 7.11
C LYS A 495 -19.73 -4.23 6.79
N SER A 496 -20.63 -4.49 7.74
CA SER A 496 -22.07 -4.28 7.53
C SER A 496 -22.46 -2.81 7.38
N SER A 497 -21.62 -1.89 7.86
CA SER A 497 -21.78 -0.43 7.68
C SER A 497 -21.11 0.10 6.41
N GLY A 498 -20.62 -0.78 5.52
CA GLY A 498 -20.04 -0.40 4.23
C GLY A 498 -18.56 0.01 4.28
N ILE A 499 -17.82 -0.30 5.35
CA ILE A 499 -16.37 -0.10 5.40
C ILE A 499 -15.66 -1.32 4.80
N SER A 500 -14.84 -1.11 3.78
CA SER A 500 -13.97 -2.14 3.18
C SER A 500 -12.54 -2.06 3.73
N PHE A 501 -11.78 -3.15 3.55
CA PHE A 501 -10.42 -3.28 4.07
C PHE A 501 -9.45 -3.69 2.95
N ASN A 502 -8.28 -3.04 2.90
CA ASN A 502 -7.21 -3.25 1.91
C ASN A 502 -6.48 -4.60 2.05
N GLN A 503 -6.89 -5.47 2.98
CA GLN A 503 -6.21 -6.73 3.28
C GLN A 503 -7.19 -7.91 3.17
N LYS A 504 -6.76 -8.99 2.52
CA LYS A 504 -7.55 -10.23 2.41
C LYS A 504 -7.75 -10.94 3.76
N ASN A 505 -6.92 -10.64 4.76
CA ASN A 505 -7.01 -11.19 6.11
C ASN A 505 -7.35 -10.09 7.13
N ASP A 506 -8.42 -10.29 7.90
CA ASP A 506 -8.94 -9.35 8.91
C ASP A 506 -7.98 -9.17 10.11
N GLU A 507 -6.98 -10.05 10.27
CA GLU A 507 -6.00 -9.99 11.37
C GLU A 507 -5.21 -8.67 11.42
N LEU A 508 -4.85 -8.10 10.27
CA LEU A 508 -4.09 -6.84 10.23
C LEU A 508 -4.96 -5.61 10.53
N VAL A 509 -6.28 -5.71 10.33
CA VAL A 509 -7.25 -4.67 10.61
C VAL A 509 -7.51 -4.54 12.12
N LYS A 510 -7.24 -5.60 12.90
CA LYS A 510 -7.31 -5.58 14.37
C LYS A 510 -6.41 -4.50 14.98
N TYR A 511 -5.23 -4.25 14.41
CA TYR A 511 -4.26 -3.28 14.93
C TYR A 511 -4.74 -1.81 14.92
N PRO A 512 -5.20 -1.23 13.79
CA PRO A 512 -5.71 0.14 13.78
C PRO A 512 -6.97 0.32 14.63
N ILE A 513 -7.85 -0.68 14.69
CA ILE A 513 -9.07 -0.63 15.54
C ILE A 513 -8.67 -0.60 17.02
N LYS A 514 -7.76 -1.49 17.45
CA LYS A 514 -7.21 -1.50 18.81
C LYS A 514 -6.53 -0.17 19.15
N GLY A 515 -5.70 0.35 18.24
CA GLY A 515 -5.07 1.66 18.39
C GLY A 515 -6.07 2.80 18.55
N PHE A 516 -7.19 2.78 17.81
CA PHE A 516 -8.27 3.76 17.95
C PHE A 516 -8.94 3.67 19.33
N LEU A 517 -9.26 2.47 19.81
CA LEU A 517 -9.93 2.27 21.10
C LEU A 517 -9.07 2.71 22.28
N GLU A 518 -7.78 2.40 22.27
CA GLU A 518 -6.82 2.87 23.27
C GLU A 518 -6.70 4.39 23.25
N PHE A 519 -6.66 4.97 22.05
CA PHE A 519 -6.63 6.42 21.86
C PHE A 519 -7.91 7.11 22.35
N TYR A 520 -9.08 6.51 22.12
CA TYR A 520 -10.37 6.97 22.63
C TYR A 520 -10.37 7.08 24.16
N VAL A 521 -9.97 6.01 24.85
CA VAL A 521 -9.91 6.01 26.32
C VAL A 521 -8.92 7.04 26.85
N LYS A 522 -7.74 7.15 26.22
CA LYS A 522 -6.73 8.16 26.59
C LYS A 522 -7.27 9.58 26.44
N THR A 523 -7.95 9.88 25.33
CA THR A 523 -8.48 11.21 25.05
C THR A 523 -9.60 11.58 26.02
N LEU A 524 -10.50 10.65 26.34
CA LEU A 524 -11.56 10.89 27.33
C LEU A 524 -11.04 11.11 28.75
N LYS A 525 -9.96 10.41 29.12
CA LYS A 525 -9.29 10.58 30.41
C LYS A 525 -8.63 11.95 30.52
N VAL A 526 -8.00 12.44 29.46
CA VAL A 526 -7.26 13.72 29.44
C VAL A 526 -8.22 14.91 29.33
N GLU A 527 -9.13 14.89 28.34
CA GLU A 527 -9.95 16.06 28.00
C GLU A 527 -11.26 16.14 28.81
N LEU A 528 -11.85 14.99 29.16
CA LEU A 528 -13.15 14.94 29.86
C LEU A 528 -13.04 14.39 31.29
N LYS A 529 -11.84 14.04 31.75
CA LYS A 529 -11.58 13.43 33.07
C LYS A 529 -12.43 12.18 33.35
N LYS A 530 -12.93 11.51 32.30
CA LYS A 530 -13.71 10.27 32.40
C LYS A 530 -12.78 9.06 32.34
N LYS A 531 -12.93 8.12 33.26
CA LYS A 531 -12.17 6.86 33.26
C LYS A 531 -13.05 5.76 32.69
N ILE A 532 -12.68 5.24 31.53
CA ILE A 532 -13.31 4.05 30.94
C ILE A 532 -12.38 2.87 31.14
N GLN A 533 -12.92 1.75 31.62
CA GLN A 533 -12.24 0.46 31.64
C GLN A 533 -12.44 -0.22 30.28
N LEU A 534 -11.34 -0.42 29.55
CA LEU A 534 -11.35 -1.08 28.24
C LEU A 534 -10.85 -2.52 28.39
N SER A 535 -11.68 -3.47 27.97
CA SER A 535 -11.32 -4.89 27.88
C SER A 535 -11.48 -5.33 26.42
N ILE A 536 -10.37 -5.73 25.79
CA ILE A 536 -10.36 -6.17 24.39
C ILE A 536 -10.21 -7.70 24.37
N GLN A 537 -11.18 -8.36 23.75
CA GLN A 537 -11.18 -9.78 23.41
C GLN A 537 -10.74 -9.92 21.95
N GLU A 538 -9.65 -10.65 21.73
CA GLU A 538 -9.05 -10.84 20.40
C GLU A 538 -9.86 -11.77 19.49
#